data_AF-A0A0L0W1L9-F1
#
_entry.id   AF-A0A0L0W1L9-F1
#
_cell.length_a   1.000
_cell.length_b   1.000
_cell.length_c   1.000
_cell.angle_alpha   90.00
_cell.angle_beta   90.00
_cell.angle_gamma   90.00
#
_symmetry.space_group_name_H-M   'P 1'
#
loop_
_entity.id
_entity.type
_entity.pdbx_description
1 polymer ?
#
loop_
_entity_poly.entity_id
_entity_poly.type
_entity_poly.pdbx_seq_one_letter_code
_entity_poly.pdbx_strand_id
1 'polypeptide(L)'
;MKNFNIPSFDHPSYGKQPNSTTCSPHITFTTNNFFNPSHIDKGDISDYAFVMFLPTYSATGKLPPPDSNYDVSGGPFVFPDHRFGIKFNHQHEIVKMILKANDSYL
;
A
#
# COMPACT_ATOMS: atom_id res chain seq x y z
N MET A 1 3.79 5.86 16.75
CA MET A 1 4.95 6.77 16.86
C MET A 1 5.25 7.20 18.29
N LYS A 2 4.45 8.06 18.95
CA LYS A 2 4.74 8.59 20.30
C LYS A 2 4.89 7.51 21.38
N ASN A 3 4.02 6.51 21.38
CA ASN A 3 4.02 5.46 22.41
C ASN A 3 5.19 4.48 22.27
N PHE A 4 5.87 4.45 21.12
CA PHE A 4 6.91 3.46 20.80
C PHE A 4 8.23 4.10 20.33
N ASN A 5 8.36 5.43 20.42
CA ASN A 5 9.54 6.20 19.98
C ASN A 5 10.04 5.85 18.56
N ILE A 6 9.12 5.51 17.65
CA ILE A 6 9.47 5.19 16.26
C ILE A 6 9.93 6.48 15.56
N PRO A 7 11.15 6.53 15.01
CA PRO A 7 11.69 7.72 14.37
C PRO A 7 10.91 8.07 13.11
N SER A 8 10.88 9.36 12.80
CA SER A 8 10.23 9.87 11.59
C SER A 8 11.17 9.95 10.41
N PHE A 9 10.60 10.01 9.21
CA PHE A 9 11.35 10.16 7.98
C PHE A 9 12.15 11.47 7.92
N ASP A 10 11.59 12.57 8.45
CA ASP A 10 12.24 13.88 8.45
C ASP A 10 13.35 14.00 9.53
N HIS A 11 13.42 13.05 10.46
CA HIS A 11 14.34 13.11 11.58
C HIS A 11 14.66 11.69 12.13
N PRO A 12 15.64 10.98 11.54
CA PRO A 12 15.95 9.58 11.87
C PRO A 12 16.60 9.38 13.26
N SER A 13 16.83 10.45 14.02
CA SER A 13 17.41 10.37 15.37
C SER A 13 16.45 9.74 16.38
N TYR A 14 16.85 8.61 16.97
CA TYR A 14 16.16 7.92 18.06
C TYR A 14 16.00 8.82 19.30
N GLY A 15 14.83 8.81 19.92
CA GLY A 15 14.58 9.49 21.20
C GLY A 15 13.98 10.91 21.15
N LYS A 16 13.65 11.44 19.95
CA LYS A 16 12.93 12.72 19.82
C LYS A 16 11.42 12.49 19.70
N GLN A 17 10.63 13.22 20.49
CA GLN A 17 9.17 13.12 20.48
C GLN A 17 8.60 13.61 19.12
N PRO A 18 7.77 12.80 18.43
CA PRO A 18 7.05 13.21 17.22
C PRO A 18 6.13 14.41 17.47
N ASN A 19 6.10 15.38 16.56
CA ASN A 19 5.11 16.46 16.55
C ASN A 19 3.89 16.08 15.67
N SER A 20 2.92 16.98 15.52
CA SER A 20 1.67 16.71 14.78
C SER A 20 1.85 16.54 13.27
N THR A 21 2.94 17.03 12.70
CA THR A 21 3.27 16.87 11.27
C THR A 21 4.28 15.75 11.03
N THR A 22 4.80 15.15 12.10
CA THR A 22 5.73 14.04 12.04
C THR A 22 4.99 12.79 11.57
N CYS A 23 5.30 12.32 10.36
CA CYS A 23 4.80 11.06 9.82
C CYS A 23 5.87 9.96 10.00
N SER A 24 5.47 8.81 10.53
CA SER A 24 6.29 7.59 10.41
C SER A 24 5.90 7.01 9.07
N PRO A 25 6.84 6.78 8.16
CA PRO A 25 6.56 6.02 6.96
C PRO A 25 6.28 4.58 7.41
N HIS A 26 5.01 4.26 7.68
CA HIS A 26 4.61 2.87 7.84
C HIS A 26 4.50 2.30 6.42
N ILE A 27 5.65 1.97 5.85
CA ILE A 27 5.72 1.31 4.53
C ILE A 27 5.63 -0.19 4.80
N THR A 28 4.47 -0.75 4.46
CA THR A 28 4.26 -2.20 4.50
C THR A 28 4.55 -2.78 3.12
N PHE A 29 5.32 -3.86 3.08
CA PHE A 29 5.53 -4.65 1.86
C PHE A 29 4.87 -6.01 2.03
N THR A 30 3.90 -6.30 1.18
CA THR A 30 3.18 -7.59 1.17
C THR A 30 3.50 -8.35 -0.12
N THR A 31 3.78 -9.64 -0.01
CA THR A 31 4.10 -10.53 -1.14
C THR A 31 3.49 -11.92 -0.92
N ASN A 32 3.66 -12.83 -1.88
CA ASN A 32 3.23 -14.24 -1.83
C ASN A 32 1.70 -14.43 -1.71
N ASN A 33 0.94 -13.87 -2.65
CA ASN A 33 -0.53 -13.98 -2.68
C ASN A 33 -1.19 -13.56 -1.36
N PHE A 34 -0.64 -12.52 -0.72
CA PHE A 34 -1.21 -11.91 0.47
C PHE A 34 -2.68 -11.57 0.24
N PHE A 35 -3.53 -12.02 1.16
CA PHE A 35 -4.94 -11.65 1.19
C PHE A 35 -5.15 -10.62 2.28
N ASN A 36 -5.72 -9.48 1.90
CA ASN A 36 -6.11 -8.41 2.80
C ASN A 36 -7.64 -8.44 2.96
N PRO A 37 -8.18 -8.87 4.11
CA PRO A 37 -9.62 -8.80 4.34
C PRO A 37 -10.12 -7.37 4.18
N SER A 38 -11.37 -7.18 3.75
CA SER A 38 -11.98 -5.84 3.64
C SER A 38 -11.97 -5.14 5.01
N HIS A 39 -11.48 -3.90 5.07
CA HIS A 39 -11.40 -3.12 6.31
C HIS A 39 -11.32 -1.61 6.04
N ILE A 40 -11.29 -0.85 7.13
CA ILE A 40 -11.07 0.59 7.18
C ILE A 40 -9.92 0.82 8.16
N ASP A 41 -8.95 1.66 7.78
CA ASP A 41 -7.75 1.97 8.57
C ASP A 41 -8.04 3.02 9.66
N LYS A 42 -8.85 2.65 10.65
CA LYS A 42 -9.29 3.55 11.74
C LYS A 42 -8.15 4.10 12.62
N GLY A 43 -6.98 3.47 12.57
CA GLY A 43 -5.81 3.86 13.35
C GLY A 43 -4.93 4.90 12.67
N ASP A 44 -5.17 5.19 11.39
CA ASP A 44 -4.36 6.12 10.62
C ASP A 44 -4.71 7.56 10.95
N ILE A 45 -3.67 8.37 11.19
CA ILE A 45 -3.80 9.81 11.47
C ILE A 45 -4.17 10.57 10.18
N SER A 46 -3.65 10.10 9.04
CA SER A 46 -3.96 10.66 7.73
C SER A 46 -5.27 10.07 7.23
N ASP A 47 -6.13 10.92 6.65
CA ASP A 47 -7.30 10.44 5.93
C ASP A 47 -6.90 9.60 4.72
N TYR A 48 -5.77 9.94 4.09
CA TYR A 48 -5.30 9.33 2.85
C TYR A 48 -4.12 8.39 3.08
N ALA A 49 -4.17 7.26 2.39
CA ALA A 49 -3.07 6.32 2.19
C ALA A 49 -2.58 6.36 0.73
N PHE A 50 -1.31 6.04 0.54
CA PHE A 50 -0.71 5.81 -0.77
C PHE A 50 -0.40 4.33 -0.92
N VAL A 51 -0.85 3.73 -2.01
CA VAL A 51 -0.62 2.32 -2.33
C VAL A 51 0.05 2.20 -3.70
N MET A 52 1.05 1.33 -3.79
CA MET A 52 1.75 1.01 -5.03
C MET A 52 1.74 -0.49 -5.25
N PHE A 53 1.27 -0.92 -6.42
CA PHE A 53 1.27 -2.32 -6.83
C PHE A 53 2.38 -2.53 -7.84
N LEU A 54 3.31 -3.44 -7.51
CA LEU A 54 4.38 -3.86 -8.40
C LEU A 54 4.19 -5.33 -8.77
N PRO A 55 4.17 -5.66 -10.06
CA PRO A 55 4.15 -7.04 -10.49
C PRO A 55 5.52 -7.67 -10.28
N THR A 56 5.56 -8.85 -9.68
CA THR A 56 6.78 -9.62 -9.47
C THR A 56 6.57 -11.08 -9.82
N TYR A 57 7.59 -11.75 -10.34
CA TYR A 57 7.57 -13.20 -10.47
C TYR A 57 7.53 -13.86 -9.09
N SER A 58 6.49 -14.64 -8.80
CA SER A 58 6.31 -15.33 -7.51
C SER A 58 7.52 -16.17 -7.09
N ALA A 59 8.20 -16.81 -8.06
CA ALA A 59 9.36 -17.65 -7.80
C ALA A 59 10.64 -16.88 -7.43
N THR A 60 10.79 -15.62 -7.86
CA THR A 60 12.06 -14.90 -7.73
C THR A 60 11.96 -13.53 -7.07
N GLY A 61 10.74 -12.99 -6.94
CA GLY A 61 10.50 -11.60 -6.50
C GLY A 61 10.98 -10.53 -7.47
N LYS A 62 11.53 -10.90 -8.63
CA LYS A 62 12.02 -9.93 -9.63
C LYS A 62 10.86 -9.28 -10.38
N LEU A 63 11.05 -8.03 -10.77
CA LEU A 63 10.16 -7.34 -11.70
C LEU A 63 10.25 -8.02 -13.09
N PRO A 64 9.11 -8.18 -13.79
CA PRO A 64 9.12 -8.59 -15.18
C PRO A 64 9.77 -7.51 -16.05
N PRO A 65 10.57 -7.88 -17.07
CA PRO A 65 11.10 -6.91 -18.02
C PRO A 65 9.99 -6.41 -18.96
N PRO A 66 10.16 -5.24 -19.59
CA PRO A 66 9.11 -4.59 -20.39
C PRO A 66 8.57 -5.44 -21.55
N ASP A 67 9.38 -6.35 -22.09
CA ASP A 67 9.10 -7.19 -23.26
C ASP A 67 8.60 -8.60 -22.91
N SER A 68 8.39 -8.93 -21.61
CA SER A 68 8.02 -10.29 -21.22
C SER A 68 6.57 -10.68 -21.52
N ASN A 69 5.74 -9.74 -22.00
CA ASN A 69 4.30 -9.94 -22.24
C ASN A 69 3.61 -10.66 -21.06
N TYR A 70 4.01 -10.32 -19.83
CA TYR A 70 3.46 -10.98 -18.64
C TYR A 70 2.03 -10.51 -18.42
N ASP A 71 1.21 -11.38 -17.84
CA ASP A 71 -0.12 -10.99 -17.36
C ASP A 71 -0.27 -11.44 -15.91
N VAL A 72 -0.92 -10.61 -15.09
CA VAL A 72 -1.16 -10.90 -13.67
C VAL A 72 -2.47 -11.66 -13.54
N SER A 73 -2.41 -12.85 -12.93
CA SER A 73 -3.61 -13.62 -12.60
C SER A 73 -4.08 -13.31 -11.18
N GLY A 74 -5.29 -12.77 -11.04
CA GLY A 74 -5.95 -12.58 -9.74
C GLY A 74 -5.53 -11.30 -9.00
N GLY A 75 -5.73 -11.31 -7.67
CA GLY A 75 -5.39 -10.21 -6.78
C GLY A 75 -6.06 -8.85 -7.05
N PRO A 76 -7.35 -8.78 -7.46
CA PRO A 76 -7.99 -7.48 -7.65
C PRO A 76 -8.03 -6.68 -6.35
N PHE A 77 -7.88 -5.36 -6.44
CA PHE A 77 -8.15 -4.46 -5.33
C PHE A 77 -9.59 -3.96 -5.44
N VAL A 78 -10.43 -4.24 -4.44
CA VAL A 78 -11.89 -4.07 -4.53
C VAL A 78 -12.36 -3.03 -3.53
N PHE A 79 -13.31 -2.19 -3.95
CA PHE A 79 -14.08 -1.27 -3.13
C PHE A 79 -15.52 -1.79 -3.06
N PRO A 80 -15.87 -2.68 -2.10
CA PRO A 80 -17.14 -3.40 -2.11
C PRO A 80 -18.36 -2.49 -2.04
N ASP A 81 -18.30 -1.45 -1.20
CA ASP A 81 -19.38 -0.50 -1.00
C ASP A 81 -19.69 0.32 -2.27
N HIS A 82 -18.67 0.51 -3.12
CA HIS A 82 -18.75 1.25 -4.37
C HIS A 82 -18.92 0.36 -5.60
N ARG A 83 -18.95 -0.97 -5.41
CA ARG A 83 -19.14 -1.98 -6.46
C ARG A 83 -18.16 -1.86 -7.64
N PHE A 84 -16.95 -1.38 -7.38
CA PHE A 84 -15.89 -1.36 -8.38
C PHE A 84 -14.60 -1.97 -7.82
N GLY A 85 -13.69 -2.29 -8.71
CA GLY A 85 -12.38 -2.80 -8.34
C GLY A 85 -11.39 -2.63 -9.48
N ILE A 86 -10.12 -2.58 -9.10
CA ILE A 86 -9.00 -2.55 -10.03
C ILE A 86 -8.61 -4.00 -10.28
N LYS A 87 -8.85 -4.45 -11.52
CA LYS A 87 -8.29 -5.72 -11.99
C LYS A 87 -6.93 -5.42 -12.59
N PHE A 88 -5.91 -6.19 -12.19
CA PHE A 88 -4.54 -6.02 -12.67
C PHE A 88 -4.23 -6.85 -13.91
N ASN A 89 -5.19 -7.65 -14.39
CA ASN A 89 -5.01 -8.34 -15.66
C ASN A 89 -4.89 -7.29 -16.78
N HIS A 90 -3.91 -7.48 -17.66
CA HIS A 90 -3.51 -6.56 -18.73
C HIS A 90 -2.89 -5.23 -18.28
N GLN A 91 -2.59 -5.07 -16.99
CA GLN A 91 -1.81 -3.94 -16.49
C GLN A 91 -0.34 -4.34 -16.38
N HIS A 92 0.47 -3.93 -17.36
CA HIS A 92 1.89 -4.29 -17.47
C HIS A 92 2.84 -3.25 -16.85
N GLU A 93 2.30 -2.32 -16.07
CA GLU A 93 3.01 -1.19 -15.49
C GLU A 93 2.78 -1.12 -13.96
N ILE A 94 3.43 -0.16 -13.32
CA ILE A 94 3.24 0.12 -11.88
C ILE A 94 1.90 0.84 -11.67
N VAL A 95 1.04 0.30 -10.82
CA VAL A 95 -0.18 1.01 -10.39
C VAL A 95 0.11 1.80 -9.12
N LYS A 96 -0.27 3.08 -9.13
CA LYS A 96 -0.20 3.97 -7.96
C LYS A 96 -1.60 4.49 -7.66
N MET A 97 -1.97 4.48 -6.40
CA MET A 97 -3.29 4.89 -5.94
C MET A 97 -3.16 5.71 -4.67
N ILE A 98 -3.94 6.79 -4.60
CA ILE A 98 -4.20 7.51 -3.35
C ILE A 98 -5.66 7.26 -3.01
N LEU A 99 -5.92 6.75 -1.81
CA LEU A 99 -7.27 6.49 -1.31
C LEU A 99 -7.38 7.05 0.11
N LYS A 100 -8.56 7.55 0.44
CA LYS A 100 -9.02 7.78 1.80
C LYS A 100 -9.26 6.43 2.46
N ALA A 101 -8.37 6.00 3.34
CA ALA A 101 -8.36 4.64 3.87
C ALA A 101 -9.10 4.51 5.20
N ASN A 102 -9.29 5.63 5.90
CA ASN A 102 -9.92 5.68 7.22
C ASN A 102 -11.44 5.85 7.20
N ASP A 103 -12.03 5.83 6.01
CA ASP A 103 -13.45 6.05 5.81
C ASP A 103 -13.98 5.15 4.69
N SER A 104 -15.22 4.70 4.84
CA SER A 104 -15.92 3.91 3.82
C SER A 104 -16.55 4.77 2.73
N TYR A 105 -16.45 6.10 2.83
CA TYR A 105 -17.07 7.02 1.86
C TYR A 105 -16.16 7.38 0.68
N LEU A 106 -15.35 6.41 0.20
CA LEU A 106 -14.57 6.54 -1.03
C LEU A 106 -14.86 5.46 -2.08
#